data_AF-A0A3P7ENB9-F1
#
_entry.id   AF-A0A3P7ENB9-F1
#
_cell.length_a   1.000
_cell.length_b   1.000
_cell.length_c   1.000
_cell.angle_alpha   90.00
_cell.angle_beta   90.00
_cell.angle_gamma   90.00
#
_symmetry.space_group_name_H-M   'P 1'
#
loop_
_entity.id
_entity.type
_entity.pdbx_description
1 polymer ?
#
loop_
_entity_poly.entity_id
_entity_poly.type
_entity_poly.pdbx_seq_one_letter_code
_entity_poly.pdbx_strand_id
1 'polypeptide(L)'
;MDAIRGYMGRFLRRRILEKEFGDDERSSPQIFRVVEFLPRVLSSVNAFIEKANSRDVTIGPRLFLQCPLNVMQSREWFIKLWNQMIIPYMIKVAKEGYYYYYLIFITFF
;
A
#
# COMPACT_ATOMS: atom_id res chain seq x y z
N MET A 1 5.60 1.55 -12.12
CA MET A 1 4.41 1.46 -11.25
C MET A 1 3.37 0.44 -11.76
N ASP A 2 3.04 0.42 -13.06
CA ASP A 2 1.93 -0.42 -13.58
C ASP A 2 2.13 -1.93 -13.48
N ALA A 3 3.38 -2.42 -13.63
CA ALA A 3 3.67 -3.84 -13.49
C ALA A 3 3.32 -4.38 -12.08
N ILE A 4 3.66 -3.61 -11.04
CA ILE A 4 3.38 -3.97 -9.64
C ILE A 4 1.87 -3.90 -9.37
N ARG A 5 1.19 -2.87 -9.88
CA ARG A 5 -0.27 -2.73 -9.80
C ARG A 5 -0.98 -3.93 -10.43
N GLY A 6 -0.54 -4.33 -11.63
CA GLY A 6 -1.06 -5.49 -12.33
C GLY A 6 -0.79 -6.80 -11.58
N TYR A 7 0.42 -6.98 -11.06
CA TYR A 7 0.78 -8.16 -10.27
C TYR A 7 -0.10 -8.29 -9.02
N MET A 8 -0.22 -7.22 -8.23
CA MET A 8 -0.96 -7.26 -6.97
C MET A 8 -2.46 -7.51 -7.20
N GLY A 9 -3.05 -6.84 -8.18
CA GLY A 9 -4.44 -7.08 -8.56
C GLY A 9 -4.69 -8.51 -9.03
N ARG A 10 -3.80 -9.09 -9.85
CA ARG A 10 -3.92 -10.49 -10.29
C ARG A 10 -3.76 -11.47 -9.14
N PHE A 11 -2.79 -11.26 -8.27
CA PHE A 11 -2.54 -12.15 -7.14
C PHE A 11 -3.73 -12.20 -6.18
N LEU A 12 -4.27 -11.04 -5.80
CA LEU A 12 -5.42 -10.96 -4.90
C LEU A 12 -6.69 -11.50 -5.54
N ARG A 13 -6.93 -11.23 -6.84
CA ARG A 13 -8.06 -11.83 -7.56
C ARG A 13 -7.96 -13.36 -7.63
N ARG A 14 -6.75 -13.90 -7.86
CA ARG A 14 -6.53 -15.34 -7.83
C ARG A 14 -6.84 -15.93 -6.45
N ARG A 15 -6.42 -15.28 -5.36
CA ARG A 15 -6.76 -15.70 -3.99
C ARG A 15 -8.27 -15.72 -3.73
N ILE A 16 -9.03 -14.77 -4.30
CA ILE A 16 -10.49 -14.77 -4.21
C ILE A 16 -11.07 -16.00 -4.91
N LEU A 17 -10.67 -16.25 -6.15
CA LEU A 17 -11.15 -17.39 -6.94
C LEU A 17 -10.80 -18.72 -6.27
N GLU A 18 -9.56 -18.90 -5.79
CA GLU A 18 -9.13 -20.11 -5.07
C GLU A 18 -10.01 -20.38 -3.84
N LYS A 19 -10.47 -19.33 -3.15
CA LYS A 19 -11.41 -19.46 -2.04
C LYS A 19 -12.81 -19.86 -2.51
N GLU A 20 -13.33 -19.25 -3.57
CA GLU A 20 -14.64 -19.59 -4.16
C GLU A 20 -14.70 -21.00 -4.77
N PHE A 21 -13.56 -21.57 -5.17
CA PHE A 21 -13.50 -22.96 -5.59
C PHE A 21 -13.56 -23.95 -4.41
N GLY A 22 -13.11 -23.53 -3.22
CA GLY A 22 -13.11 -24.36 -2.01
C GLY A 22 -14.39 -24.24 -1.19
N ASP A 23 -14.93 -23.03 -1.08
CA ASP A 23 -16.21 -22.73 -0.44
C ASP A 23 -17.27 -22.51 -1.54
N ASP A 24 -18.39 -23.23 -1.52
CA ASP A 24 -19.52 -23.07 -2.48
C ASP A 24 -20.24 -21.69 -2.36
N GLU A 25 -19.63 -20.76 -1.64
CA GLU A 25 -20.12 -19.41 -1.40
C GLU A 25 -19.34 -18.40 -2.25
N ARG A 26 -20.07 -17.66 -3.10
CA ARG A 26 -19.48 -16.57 -3.89
C ARG A 26 -18.96 -15.47 -2.97
N SER A 27 -17.78 -14.96 -3.29
CA SER A 27 -17.22 -13.84 -2.58
C SER A 27 -18.05 -12.57 -2.84
N SER A 28 -18.20 -11.77 -1.79
CA SER A 28 -18.91 -10.50 -1.84
C SER A 28 -18.36 -9.60 -2.96
N PRO A 29 -19.19 -9.05 -3.87
CA PRO A 29 -18.74 -8.14 -4.94
C PRO A 29 -17.92 -6.94 -4.44
N GLN A 30 -18.14 -6.54 -3.18
CA GLN A 30 -17.41 -5.48 -2.49
C GLN A 30 -15.92 -5.83 -2.29
N ILE A 31 -15.54 -7.10 -2.16
CA ILE A 31 -14.13 -7.48 -1.97
C ILE A 31 -13.29 -7.18 -3.21
N PHE A 32 -13.87 -7.29 -4.40
CA PHE A 32 -13.19 -6.92 -5.65
C PHE A 32 -12.87 -5.42 -5.68
N ARG A 33 -13.77 -4.58 -5.16
CA ARG A 33 -13.50 -3.13 -5.00
C ARG A 33 -12.34 -2.86 -4.04
N VAL A 34 -12.24 -3.62 -2.94
CA VAL A 34 -11.09 -3.53 -2.02
C VAL A 34 -9.80 -3.91 -2.74
N VAL A 35 -9.80 -5.04 -3.48
CA VAL A 35 -8.63 -5.49 -4.25
C VAL A 35 -8.20 -4.49 -5.31
N GLU A 36 -9.12 -3.75 -5.92
CA GLU A 36 -8.81 -2.68 -6.88
C GLU A 36 -8.36 -1.38 -6.23
N PHE A 37 -8.77 -1.15 -4.98
CA PHE A 37 -8.37 0.01 -4.19
C PHE A 37 -6.93 -0.08 -3.71
N LEU A 38 -6.48 -1.23 -3.19
CA LEU A 38 -5.15 -1.39 -2.59
C LEU A 38 -3.98 -0.97 -3.52
N PRO A 39 -3.96 -1.33 -4.82
CA PRO A 39 -2.88 -0.91 -5.71
C PRO A 39 -2.84 0.59 -5.98
N ARG A 40 -3.99 1.27 -5.89
CA ARG A 40 -4.06 2.72 -6.04
C ARG A 40 -3.47 3.38 -4.81
N VAL A 41 -3.83 2.91 -3.61
CA VAL A 41 -3.25 3.39 -2.35
C VAL A 41 -1.73 3.25 -2.34
N LEU A 42 -1.21 2.06 -2.65
CA LEU A 42 0.23 1.82 -2.70
C LEU A 42 0.93 2.78 -3.66
N SER A 43 0.36 3.00 -4.84
CA SER A 43 0.88 3.94 -5.84
C SER A 43 0.91 5.38 -5.32
N SER A 44 -0.16 5.83 -4.65
CA SER A 44 -0.24 7.18 -4.07
C SER A 44 0.75 7.38 -2.92
N VAL A 45 0.90 6.37 -2.06
CA VAL A 45 1.86 6.41 -0.95
C VAL A 45 3.30 6.43 -1.48
N ASN A 46 3.62 5.60 -2.46
CA ASN A 46 4.95 5.60 -3.07
C ASN A 46 5.25 6.91 -3.80
N ALA A 47 4.29 7.49 -4.52
CA ALA A 47 4.46 8.81 -5.14
C ALA A 47 4.71 9.92 -4.09
N PHE A 48 4.05 9.85 -2.92
CA PHE A 48 4.34 10.75 -1.81
C PHE A 48 5.77 10.57 -1.29
N ILE A 49 6.20 9.33 -1.07
CA ILE A 49 7.53 9.01 -0.56
C ILE A 49 8.62 9.47 -1.53
N GLU A 50 8.48 9.18 -2.83
CA GLU A 50 9.41 9.58 -3.89
C GLU A 50 9.55 11.11 -3.97
N LYS A 51 8.45 11.85 -3.75
CA LYS A 51 8.50 13.31 -3.71
C LYS A 51 9.20 13.85 -2.46
N ALA A 52 9.05 13.17 -1.33
CA ALA A 52 9.57 13.62 -0.04
C ALA A 52 11.02 13.18 0.22
N ASN A 53 11.49 12.12 -0.45
CA ASN A 53 12.81 11.53 -0.21
C ASN A 53 13.45 11.06 -1.51
N SER A 54 14.69 11.49 -1.76
CA SER A 54 15.50 11.08 -2.92
C SER A 54 16.04 9.66 -2.83
N ARG A 55 15.83 8.96 -1.71
CA ARG A 55 16.27 7.56 -1.51
C ARG A 55 15.15 6.59 -1.84
N ASP A 56 15.49 5.52 -2.57
CA ASP A 56 14.62 4.44 -3.06
C ASP A 56 13.99 3.55 -1.96
N VAL A 57 13.44 4.14 -0.90
CA VAL A 57 12.77 3.40 0.18
C VAL A 57 11.26 3.43 -0.04
N THR A 58 10.79 2.74 -1.09
CA THR A 58 9.36 2.60 -1.37
C THR A 58 8.73 1.50 -0.50
N ILE A 59 7.42 1.59 -0.28
CA ILE A 59 6.69 0.49 0.35
C ILE A 59 6.52 -0.63 -0.67
N GLY A 60 6.92 -1.85 -0.30
CA GLY A 60 6.74 -3.03 -1.14
C GLY A 60 5.28 -3.53 -1.14
N PRO A 61 4.84 -4.23 -2.21
CA PRO A 61 3.47 -4.74 -2.29
C PRO A 61 3.16 -5.83 -1.25
N ARG A 62 4.20 -6.42 -0.62
CA ARG A 62 4.08 -7.55 0.31
C ARG A 62 3.09 -7.31 1.45
N LEU A 63 3.04 -6.09 1.99
CA LEU A 63 2.07 -5.74 3.04
C LEU A 63 0.64 -5.91 2.53
N PHE A 64 0.36 -5.42 1.33
CA PHE A 64 -0.97 -5.44 0.72
C PHE A 64 -1.41 -6.83 0.24
N LEU A 65 -0.47 -7.71 -0.10
CA LEU A 65 -0.77 -9.09 -0.51
C LEU A 65 -1.41 -9.93 0.60
N GLN A 66 -1.28 -9.51 1.86
CA GLN A 66 -1.85 -10.17 3.04
C GLN A 66 -3.32 -9.80 3.30
N CYS A 67 -3.95 -8.99 2.43
CA CYS A 67 -5.34 -8.58 2.59
C CYS A 67 -6.26 -9.79 2.88
N PRO A 68 -7.08 -9.72 3.95
CA PRO A 68 -8.15 -10.68 4.19
C PRO A 68 -9.16 -10.70 3.04
N LEU A 69 -9.75 -11.87 2.75
CA LEU A 69 -10.76 -12.06 1.69
C LEU A 69 -12.19 -11.88 2.22
N ASN A 70 -12.35 -11.03 3.23
CA ASN A 70 -13.63 -10.62 3.80
C ASN A 70 -13.64 -9.09 3.93
N VAL A 71 -14.77 -8.45 3.63
CA VAL A 71 -14.86 -6.98 3.55
C VAL A 71 -14.67 -6.33 4.93
N MET A 72 -15.26 -6.89 5.98
CA MET A 72 -15.13 -6.35 7.33
C MET A 72 -13.70 -6.53 7.86
N GLN A 73 -13.15 -7.73 7.71
CA GLN A 73 -11.78 -8.01 8.12
C GLN A 73 -10.75 -7.20 7.33
N SER A 74 -10.95 -7.04 6.02
CA SER A 74 -10.04 -6.23 5.18
C SER A 74 -10.10 -4.75 5.55
N ARG A 75 -11.27 -4.21 5.94
CA ARG A 75 -11.38 -2.86 6.48
C ARG A 75 -10.59 -2.69 7.77
N GLU A 76 -10.81 -3.55 8.77
CA GLU A 76 -10.09 -3.48 10.05
C GLU A 76 -8.58 -3.64 9.88
N TRP A 77 -8.18 -4.62 9.07
CA TRP A 77 -6.79 -4.87 8.72
C TRP A 77 -6.16 -3.64 8.06
N PHE A 78 -6.85 -3.02 7.09
CA PHE A 78 -6.35 -1.84 6.40
C PHE A 78 -6.22 -0.64 7.34
N ILE A 79 -7.20 -0.40 8.23
CA ILE A 79 -7.12 0.68 9.24
C ILE A 79 -5.91 0.49 10.15
N LYS A 80 -5.67 -0.73 10.65
CA LYS A 80 -4.51 -1.05 11.49
C LYS A 80 -3.21 -0.82 10.73
N LEU A 81 -3.09 -1.39 9.53
CA LEU A 81 -1.92 -1.21 8.67
C LEU A 81 -1.65 0.27 8.40
N TRP A 82 -2.68 1.04 8.09
CA TRP A 82 -2.58 2.46 7.77
C TRP A 82 -2.06 3.26 8.96
N ASN A 83 -2.69 3.08 10.13
CA ASN A 83 -2.37 3.86 11.32
C ASN A 83 -1.05 3.46 11.98
N GLN A 84 -0.67 2.18 11.92
CA GLN A 84 0.49 1.66 12.64
C GLN A 84 1.75 1.60 11.78
N MET A 85 1.62 1.45 10.47
CA MET A 85 2.76 1.27 9.57
C MET A 85 2.88 2.42 8.56
N ILE A 86 1.82 2.70 7.81
CA ILE A 86 1.90 3.62 6.67
C ILE A 86 2.05 5.08 7.14
N ILE A 87 1.16 5.57 8.01
CA ILE A 87 1.23 6.94 8.53
C ILE A 87 2.57 7.21 9.23
N PRO A 88 3.02 6.39 10.20
CA PRO A 88 4.29 6.66 10.89
C PRO A 88 5.48 6.67 9.93
N TYR A 89 5.49 5.78 8.94
CA TYR A 89 6.52 5.75 7.92
C TYR A 89 6.51 7.02 7.04
N MET A 90 5.34 7.46 6.57
CA MET A 90 5.20 8.69 5.79
C MET A 90 5.65 9.92 6.58
N ILE A 91 5.33 10.00 7.87
CA ILE A 91 5.79 11.10 8.75
C ILE A 91 7.31 11.09 8.86
N LYS A 92 7.92 9.91 9.08
CA LYS A 92 9.38 9.77 9.16
C LYS A 92 10.05 10.28 7.88
N VAL A 93 9.57 9.82 6.72
CA VAL A 93 10.07 10.21 5.39
C VAL A 93 9.94 11.73 5.17
N ALA A 94 8.79 12.32 5.51
CA ALA A 94 8.57 13.75 5.35
C ALA A 94 9.52 14.61 6.23
N LYS A 95 9.77 14.18 7.47
CA LYS A 95 10.71 14.84 8.38
C LYS A 95 12.14 14.75 7.84
N GLU A 96 12.59 13.56 7.45
CA GLU A 96 13.93 13.36 6.88
C GLU A 96 14.14 14.24 5.65
N GLY A 97 13.17 14.28 4.73
CA GLY A 97 13.21 15.17 3.56
C GLY A 97 13.45 16.63 3.94
N TYR A 98 12.69 17.16 4.89
CA TYR A 98 12.85 18.54 5.36
C TYR A 98 14.25 18.80 5.95
N TYR A 99 14.75 17.90 6.79
CA TYR A 99 16.11 18.01 7.35
C TYR A 99 17.17 17.99 6.24
N TYR A 100 17.02 17.15 5.21
CA TYR A 100 17.95 17.12 4.07
C TYR A 100 17.98 18.43 3.31
N TYR A 101 16.81 19.02 2.98
CA TYR A 101 16.76 20.33 2.32
C TYR A 101 17.40 21.43 3.16
N TYR A 102 17.16 21.42 4.47
CA TYR A 102 17.75 22.40 5.39
C TYR A 102 19.27 22.25 5.51
N LEU A 103 19.76 21.01 5.62
CA LEU A 103 21.21 20.74 5.66
C LEU A 103 21.89 21.13 4.36
N ILE A 104 21.30 20.79 3.20
CA ILE A 104 21.82 21.22 1.90
C ILE A 104 21.86 22.75 1.85
N PHE A 105 20.77 23.44 2.20
CA PHE A 105 20.76 24.91 2.24
C PHE A 105 21.90 25.47 3.12
N ILE A 106 22.10 24.95 4.33
CA ILE A 106 23.21 25.41 5.21
C ILE A 106 24.58 25.13 4.59
N THR A 107 24.81 23.96 3.97
CA THR A 107 26.14 23.62 3.42
C THR A 107 26.54 24.42 2.18
N PHE A 108 25.59 25.07 1.51
CA PHE A 108 25.84 25.86 0.29
C PHE A 108 25.95 27.38 0.55
N PHE A 109 25.78 27.84 1.79
CA PHE A 109 25.98 29.24 2.22
C PHE A 109 27.14 29.32 3.23
#